data_AF-A0A529A4T5-F1
#
_entry.id   AF-A0A529A4T5-F1
#
_cell.length_a   1.000
_cell.length_b   1.000
_cell.length_c   1.000
_cell.angle_alpha   90.00
_cell.angle_beta   90.00
_cell.angle_gamma   90.00
#
_symmetry.space_group_name_H-M   'P 1'
#
loop_
_entity.id
_entity.type
_entity.pdbx_description
1 polymer ?
#
loop_
_entity_poly.entity_id
_entity_poly.type
_entity_poly.pdbx_seq_one_letter_code
_entity_poly.pdbx_strand_id
1 'polypeptide(L)'
;AEPFAPRMEALLFAAARSDHVEQIIRPAVERGSIVLCDRFMDSSRVYQGVTGGLDPAFMGTLEKVAINGMVPDMTLIFDID
;
A
#
# COMPACT_ATOMS: atom_id res chain seq x y z
N ALA A 1 9.78 -1.60 -21.71
CA ALA A 1 10.58 -1.33 -20.49
C ALA A 1 10.99 -2.67 -19.91
N GLU A 2 12.22 -2.78 -19.40
CA GLU A 2 12.65 -3.99 -18.68
C GLU A 2 11.86 -4.08 -17.36
N PRO A 3 11.33 -5.26 -16.97
CA PRO A 3 10.61 -5.40 -15.72
C PRO A 3 11.56 -5.21 -14.53
N PHE A 4 11.10 -4.48 -13.51
CA PHE A 4 11.84 -4.39 -12.26
C PHE A 4 11.89 -5.75 -11.56
N ALA A 5 12.99 -6.02 -10.84
CA ALA A 5 13.01 -7.15 -9.93
C ALA A 5 11.91 -6.99 -8.86
N PRO A 6 11.24 -8.07 -8.41
CA PRO A 6 10.10 -7.98 -7.48
C PRO A 6 10.38 -7.17 -6.21
N ARG A 7 11.62 -7.24 -5.69
CA ARG A 7 12.04 -6.45 -4.52
C ARG A 7 12.05 -4.95 -4.81
N MET A 8 12.52 -4.54 -5.98
CA MET A 8 12.58 -3.13 -6.38
C MET A 8 11.18 -2.57 -6.57
N GLU A 9 10.30 -3.34 -7.21
CA GLU A 9 8.90 -2.97 -7.37
C GLU A 9 8.20 -2.78 -6.01
N ALA A 10 8.39 -3.71 -5.07
CA ALA A 10 7.85 -3.59 -3.71
C ALA A 10 8.34 -2.31 -3.00
N LEU A 11 9.63 -1.99 -3.11
CA LEU A 11 10.21 -0.76 -2.54
C LEU A 11 9.63 0.51 -3.17
N LEU A 12 9.44 0.53 -4.48
CA LEU A 12 8.83 1.67 -5.19
C LEU A 12 7.39 1.89 -4.75
N PHE A 13 6.59 0.82 -4.64
CA PHE A 13 5.21 0.92 -4.15
C PHE A 13 5.15 1.38 -2.69
N ALA A 14 6.06 0.90 -1.85
CA ALA A 14 6.15 1.32 -0.45
C ALA A 14 6.52 2.80 -0.33
N ALA A 15 7.49 3.28 -1.13
CA ALA A 15 7.89 4.67 -1.18
C ALA A 15 6.73 5.57 -1.63
N ALA A 16 6.06 5.20 -2.72
CA ALA A 16 4.90 5.93 -3.24
C ALA A 16 3.75 5.99 -2.22
N ARG A 17 3.47 4.88 -1.52
CA ARG A 17 2.44 4.85 -0.46
C ARG A 17 2.81 5.75 0.71
N SER A 18 4.07 5.71 1.16
CA SER A 18 4.54 6.57 2.26
C SER A 18 4.37 8.04 1.94
N ASP A 19 4.75 8.45 0.73
CA ASP A 19 4.57 9.85 0.29
C ASP A 19 3.09 10.22 0.22
N HIS A 20 2.25 9.35 -0.37
CA HIS A 20 0.81 9.58 -0.49
C HIS A 20 0.13 9.70 0.88
N VAL A 21 0.53 8.86 1.85
CA VAL A 21 0.01 8.92 3.23
C VAL A 21 0.36 10.25 3.88
N GLU A 22 1.63 10.64 3.86
CA GLU A 22 2.10 11.82 4.61
C GLU A 22 1.69 13.14 3.94
N GLN A 23 1.67 13.21 2.60
CA GLN A 23 1.38 14.46 1.89
C GLN A 23 -0.12 14.71 1.67
N ILE A 24 -0.93 13.66 1.56
CA ILE A 24 -2.35 13.79 1.16
C ILE A 24 -3.29 13.21 2.20
N ILE A 25 -3.14 11.93 2.55
CA ILE A 25 -4.14 11.20 3.34
C ILE A 25 -4.15 11.71 4.79
N ARG A 26 -3.01 11.74 5.46
CA ARG A 26 -2.92 12.16 6.87
C ARG A 26 -3.39 13.60 7.06
N PRO A 27 -2.91 14.60 6.28
CA PRO A 27 -3.43 15.96 6.40
C PRO A 27 -4.93 16.08 6.10
N ALA A 28 -5.49 15.18 5.28
CA ALA A 28 -6.92 15.15 4.99
C ALA A 28 -7.77 14.59 6.12
N VAL A 29 -7.32 13.51 6.75
CA VAL A 29 -8.02 12.95 7.89
C VAL A 29 -7.90 13.88 9.11
N GLU A 30 -6.74 14.48 9.36
CA GLU A 30 -6.52 15.40 10.48
C GLU A 30 -7.40 16.66 10.42
N ARG A 31 -7.75 17.14 9.22
CA ARG A 31 -8.70 18.25 9.03
C ARG A 31 -10.18 17.80 9.02
N GLY A 32 -10.47 16.53 9.29
CA GLY A 32 -11.82 15.97 9.34
C GLY A 32 -12.45 15.66 7.98
N SER A 33 -11.65 15.54 6.90
CA SER A 33 -12.17 15.13 5.59
C SER A 33 -12.31 13.61 5.50
N ILE A 34 -13.31 13.14 4.76
CA ILE A 34 -13.38 11.76 4.31
C ILE A 34 -12.43 11.59 3.11
N VAL A 35 -11.54 10.60 3.18
CA VAL A 35 -10.64 10.23 2.09
C VAL A 35 -11.16 8.96 1.42
N LEU A 36 -11.53 9.06 0.15
CA LEU A 36 -11.81 7.90 -0.70
C LEU A 36 -10.53 7.57 -1.48
N CYS A 37 -9.88 6.46 -1.10
CA CYS A 37 -8.65 6.02 -1.73
C CYS A 37 -8.93 4.77 -2.58
N ASP A 38 -8.72 4.88 -3.89
CA ASP A 38 -8.74 3.72 -4.78
C ASP A 38 -7.43 2.96 -4.62
N ARG A 39 -7.53 1.78 -3.98
CA ARG A 39 -6.43 0.88 -3.57
C ARG A 39 -5.54 1.46 -2.46
N PHE A 40 -5.19 0.62 -1.49
CA PHE A 40 -4.32 1.00 -0.37
C PHE A 40 -3.38 -0.14 0.04
N MET A 41 -3.55 -0.69 1.24
CA MET A 41 -2.80 -1.86 1.72
C MET A 41 -3.42 -3.17 1.26
N ASP A 42 -4.75 -3.25 1.20
CA ASP A 42 -5.46 -4.48 0.86
C ASP A 42 -5.29 -4.87 -0.62
N SER A 43 -5.00 -3.89 -1.48
CA SER A 43 -4.54 -4.13 -2.85
C SER A 43 -3.19 -4.84 -2.90
N SER A 44 -2.50 -5.00 -1.77
CA SER A 44 -1.27 -5.80 -1.64
C SER A 44 -1.51 -7.31 -1.59
N ARG A 45 -2.75 -7.78 -1.39
CA ARG A 45 -3.06 -9.21 -1.59
C ARG A 45 -3.02 -9.64 -3.06
N VAL A 46 -3.03 -8.70 -4.00
CA VAL A 46 -2.85 -8.99 -5.44
C VAL A 46 -1.36 -9.02 -5.83
N TYR A 47 -0.45 -8.50 -5.01
CA TYR A 47 1.00 -8.73 -5.18
C TYR A 47 1.45 -10.04 -4.51
N GLN A 48 0.81 -10.44 -3.41
CA GLN A 48 1.20 -11.61 -2.60
C GLN A 48 0.78 -12.98 -3.16
N GLY A 49 0.12 -13.03 -4.32
CA GLY A 49 -0.16 -14.29 -5.01
C GLY A 49 0.96 -14.78 -5.94
N VAL A 50 1.73 -13.87 -6.58
CA VAL A 50 2.50 -14.23 -7.79
C VAL A 50 3.86 -13.52 -7.92
N THR A 51 4.20 -12.51 -7.11
CA THR A 51 5.49 -11.81 -7.26
C THR A 51 6.67 -12.52 -6.57
N GLY A 52 7.08 -13.67 -7.12
CA GLY A 52 8.50 -14.06 -7.13
C GLY A 52 9.20 -14.48 -5.82
N GLY A 53 8.48 -14.91 -4.78
CA GLY A 53 9.11 -15.57 -3.62
C GLY A 53 9.82 -14.65 -2.61
N LEU A 54 9.32 -13.43 -2.41
CA LEU A 54 9.85 -12.52 -1.39
C LEU A 54 9.50 -12.98 0.04
N ASP A 55 10.44 -12.76 0.96
CA ASP A 55 10.27 -13.07 2.39
C ASP A 55 9.08 -12.30 3.00
N PRO A 56 8.10 -12.99 3.60
CA PRO A 56 6.97 -12.36 4.28
C PRO A 56 7.36 -11.37 5.38
N ALA A 57 8.45 -11.62 6.11
CA ALA A 57 8.89 -10.72 7.18
C ALA A 57 9.39 -9.38 6.64
N PHE A 58 10.11 -9.42 5.51
CA PHE A 58 10.51 -8.21 4.78
C PHE A 58 9.28 -7.41 4.32
N MET A 59 8.29 -8.08 3.71
CA MET A 59 7.06 -7.42 3.24
C MET A 59 6.27 -6.79 4.39
N GLY A 60 6.08 -7.51 5.50
CA GLY A 60 5.39 -6.99 6.66
C GLY A 60 6.11 -5.80 7.31
N THR A 61 7.45 -5.74 7.22
CA THR A 61 8.24 -4.59 7.69
C THR A 61 8.05 -3.40 6.76
N LEU A 62 8.12 -3.65 5.45
CA LEU A 62 7.98 -2.63 4.42
C LEU A 62 6.59 -1.96 4.45
N GLU A 63 5.52 -2.74 4.64
CA GLU A 63 4.16 -2.23 4.79
C GLU A 63 4.02 -1.34 6.04
N LYS A 64 4.56 -1.77 7.18
CA LYS A 64 4.53 -0.97 8.43
C LYS A 64 5.19 0.39 8.27
N VAL A 65 6.35 0.42 7.60
CA VAL A 65 7.06 1.68 7.32
C VAL A 65 6.28 2.54 6.34
N ALA A 66 5.74 1.93 5.27
CA ALA A 66 5.03 2.64 4.21
C ALA A 66 3.75 3.34 4.67
N ILE A 67 3.09 2.85 5.72
CA ILE A 67 1.85 3.47 6.21
C ILE A 67 2.01 4.33 7.44
N ASN A 68 3.10 4.18 8.18
CA ASN A 68 3.36 4.92 9.43
C ASN A 68 2.11 5.00 10.34
N GLY A 69 1.50 3.84 10.60
CA GLY A 69 0.31 3.70 11.44
C GLY A 69 -1.03 4.15 10.82
N MET A 70 -1.04 4.69 9.60
CA MET A 70 -2.28 5.10 8.92
C MET A 70 -2.98 3.90 8.28
N VAL A 71 -4.18 3.56 8.78
CA VAL A 71 -4.98 2.45 8.26
C VAL A 71 -6.39 2.95 7.89
N PRO A 72 -7.05 2.36 6.87
CA PRO A 72 -8.42 2.73 6.53
C PRO A 72 -9.38 2.32 7.66
N ASP A 73 -10.36 3.18 7.96
CA ASP A 73 -11.48 2.81 8.84
C ASP A 73 -12.41 1.77 8.19
N MET A 74 -12.46 1.76 6.84
CA MET A 74 -13.29 0.86 6.06
C MET A 74 -12.65 0.60 4.69
N THR A 75 -12.59 -0.67 4.29
CA THR A 75 -12.21 -1.10 2.94
C THR A 75 -13.43 -1.72 2.25
N LEU A 76 -13.80 -1.20 1.09
CA LEU A 76 -14.88 -1.76 0.25
C LEU A 76 -14.26 -2.71 -0.78
N ILE A 77 -14.65 -3.99 -0.73
CA ILE A 77 -14.20 -5.01 -1.67
C ILE A 77 -15.29 -5.21 -2.73
N PHE A 78 -14.95 -4.91 -3.97
CA PHE A 78 -15.80 -5.17 -5.13
C PHE A 78 -15.36 -6.49 -5.75
N ASP A 79 -16.05 -7.57 -5.38
CA ASP A 79 -15.85 -8.90 -5.96
C ASP A 79 -16.64 -9.03 -7.27
N ILE A 80 -16.02 -9.60 -8.30
CA ILE A 80 -16.60 -9.75 -9.63
C ILE A 80 -16.38 -11.18 -10.14
N ASP A 81 -17.42 -11.77 -10.71
CA ASP A 81 -17.41 -13.10 -11.34
C ASP A 81 -16.94 -13.05 -12.81
#